data_AF-A0A7R9K934-F1
#
_entry.id   AF-A0A7R9K934-F1
#
_cell.length_a   1.000
_cell.length_b   1.000
_cell.length_c   1.000
_cell.angle_alpha   90.00
_cell.angle_beta   90.00
_cell.angle_gamma   90.00
#
_symmetry.space_group_name_H-M   'P 1'
#
loop_
_entity.id
_entity.type
_entity.pdbx_description
1 polymer ?
#
loop_
_entity_poly.entity_id
_entity_poly.type
_entity_poly.pdbx_seq_one_letter_code
_entity_poly.pdbx_strand_id
1 'polypeptide(L)'
;MKATEIGIPMPSDKPIDGSHIDWIRMGTTVATNALLERKGERMALLINKGFKDLLFIGNQARPKIFDLVNRMKRSIIKELPQQLPGEQMEIHTILNLYTVRLVEIGLGGNWDDCIYCVFMQEIITPEVLYEEVVEVDCRVIPALPGRCELQTRGDNTHHYKKWQPVRGTTQEDLLICKDLDSEQLKEDLIKLKSKGIESIAVVLAHSYTFQDHELQVGDIARTLGFKHVSLSHQVMPMVRIVPRGFTACADAYLTPHIKKYVQGFASGFKDSLKGINVLFMQSDGGLTPMDVFNGSRAVLSGPAGGVVGYAVTTYGQETELPVIGFDMGGTSTDVSRYAGSYEHVFESTTAGVTIQAPQLDVNTTLEADILTKALASPRHSQLLSQLDVNTVAPCCSTYISLDVNTVAAGGGSMLFFRSGMFVVGPESAGAHPGPVCYRKGGPLTVTDANLQLGRLLPDYFPKIFGPGENEPLDKQATNSSFKELTNEINNFLINQLEGSGKRESMSLEEVAIGFIHVANEAMCRPIRALTQV
;
A
#
# COMPACT_ATOMS: atom_id res chain seq x y z
N MET A 1 -14.44 29.54 8.52
CA MET A 1 -14.17 29.86 9.95
C MET A 1 -13.77 31.32 10.06
N LYS A 2 -14.47 32.13 10.86
CA LYS A 2 -13.94 33.42 11.32
C LYS A 2 -13.11 33.14 12.57
N ALA A 3 -11.83 32.83 12.40
CA ALA A 3 -10.92 32.73 13.54
C ALA A 3 -10.89 34.11 14.23
N THR A 4 -11.53 34.20 15.40
CA THR A 4 -11.84 35.45 16.10
C THR A 4 -11.09 35.58 17.42
N GLU A 5 -10.16 34.67 17.72
CA GLU A 5 -9.39 34.69 18.98
C GLU A 5 -8.51 35.93 19.14
N ILE A 6 -8.12 36.58 18.03
CA ILE A 6 -7.36 37.85 18.04
C ILE A 6 -8.22 39.09 17.78
N GLY A 7 -9.53 38.95 17.57
CA GLY A 7 -10.42 40.07 17.23
C GLY A 7 -10.17 40.70 15.84
N ILE A 8 -9.17 40.21 15.09
CA ILE A 8 -8.86 40.64 13.73
C ILE A 8 -9.59 39.70 12.76
N PRO A 9 -10.49 40.21 11.90
CA PRO A 9 -11.12 39.39 10.87
C PRO A 9 -10.06 38.92 9.88
N MET A 10 -9.90 37.59 9.75
CA MET A 10 -9.07 36.94 8.73
C MET A 10 -9.93 36.63 7.49
N PRO A 11 -9.82 37.40 6.40
CA PRO A 11 -10.57 37.17 5.18
C PRO A 11 -10.04 35.93 4.46
N SER A 12 -10.92 35.08 3.93
CA SER A 12 -10.51 33.85 3.22
C SER A 12 -9.82 34.12 1.87
N ASP A 13 -9.92 35.34 1.36
CA ASP A 13 -9.36 35.81 0.09
C ASP A 13 -7.98 36.47 0.22
N LYS A 14 -7.43 36.56 1.44
CA LYS A 14 -6.12 37.19 1.69
C LYS A 14 -5.13 36.21 2.33
N PRO A 15 -3.83 36.30 1.98
CA PRO A 15 -2.80 35.53 2.67
C PRO A 15 -2.75 35.84 4.16
N ILE A 16 -2.54 34.82 4.98
CA ILE A 16 -2.43 34.91 6.43
C ILE A 16 -1.08 35.55 6.82
N ASP A 17 -1.10 36.50 7.74
CA ASP A 17 0.12 37.06 8.32
C ASP A 17 0.72 36.08 9.33
N GLY A 18 1.90 35.52 9.00
CA GLY A 18 2.60 34.55 9.84
C GLY A 18 3.62 35.17 10.80
N SER A 19 3.70 36.50 10.93
CA SER A 19 4.72 37.18 11.76
C SER A 19 4.70 36.82 13.24
N HIS A 20 3.58 36.31 13.76
CA HIS A 20 3.44 35.84 15.14
C HIS A 20 3.63 34.32 15.31
N ILE A 21 4.05 33.61 14.25
CA ILE A 21 4.20 32.15 14.25
C ILE A 21 5.69 31.81 14.29
N ASP A 22 6.15 31.26 15.42
CA ASP A 22 7.55 30.79 15.54
C ASP A 22 7.79 29.46 14.81
N TRP A 23 6.83 28.53 14.90
CA TRP A 23 6.93 27.18 14.34
C TRP A 23 5.59 26.70 13.79
N ILE A 24 5.65 25.99 12.67
CA ILE A 24 4.54 25.20 12.14
C ILE A 24 4.99 23.74 12.15
N ARG A 25 4.22 22.86 12.79
CA ARG A 25 4.42 21.41 12.75
C ARG A 25 3.20 20.77 12.11
N MET A 26 3.40 19.96 11.09
CA MET A 26 2.30 19.41 10.30
C MET A 26 2.50 17.92 10.02
N GLY A 27 1.48 17.11 10.30
CA GLY A 27 1.33 15.77 9.72
C GLY A 27 0.37 15.82 8.54
N THR A 28 0.55 14.95 7.54
CA THR A 28 -0.33 14.93 6.36
C THR A 28 -0.63 13.50 5.90
N THR A 29 -1.87 13.28 5.47
CA THR A 29 -2.30 12.01 4.86
C THR A 29 -2.29 12.07 3.33
N VAL A 30 -1.83 13.19 2.75
CA VAL A 30 -1.83 13.42 1.30
C VAL A 30 -1.07 12.33 0.55
N ALA A 31 0.09 11.89 1.06
CA ALA A 31 0.88 10.82 0.43
C ALA A 31 0.15 9.48 0.44
N THR A 32 -0.39 9.09 1.61
CA THR A 32 -1.15 7.84 1.76
C THR A 32 -2.39 7.84 0.86
N ASN A 33 -3.17 8.93 0.86
CA ASN A 33 -4.37 9.03 0.03
C ASN A 33 -4.04 9.05 -1.46
N ALA A 34 -2.98 9.75 -1.89
CA ALA A 34 -2.58 9.74 -3.29
C ALA A 34 -2.15 8.35 -3.78
N LEU A 35 -1.54 7.54 -2.90
CA LEU A 35 -1.17 6.16 -3.20
C LEU A 35 -2.41 5.26 -3.31
N LEU A 36 -3.35 5.37 -2.37
CA LEU A 36 -4.60 4.61 -2.34
C LEU A 36 -5.51 4.94 -3.54
N GLU A 37 -5.71 6.23 -3.81
CA GLU A 37 -6.60 6.69 -4.89
C GLU A 37 -5.93 6.67 -6.27
N ARG A 38 -4.67 6.22 -6.37
CA ARG A 38 -3.85 6.25 -7.59
C ARG A 38 -3.80 7.65 -8.25
N LYS A 39 -3.66 8.70 -7.43
CA LYS A 39 -3.62 10.12 -7.86
C LYS A 39 -2.22 10.77 -7.79
N GLY A 40 -1.16 9.96 -7.83
CA GLY A 40 0.21 10.47 -7.95
C GLY A 40 0.56 10.92 -9.38
N GLU A 41 1.82 11.29 -9.56
CA GLU A 41 2.33 11.77 -10.86
C GLU A 41 2.62 10.60 -11.80
N ARG A 42 2.26 10.75 -13.08
CA ARG A 42 2.61 9.78 -14.13
C ARG A 42 4.13 9.64 -14.20
N MET A 43 4.63 8.41 -14.10
CA MET A 43 6.07 8.17 -13.97
C MET A 43 6.58 6.97 -14.76
N ALA A 44 7.87 6.98 -15.09
CA ALA A 44 8.56 5.88 -15.78
C ALA A 44 9.74 5.34 -14.94
N LEU A 45 10.00 4.04 -15.09
CA LEU A 45 11.13 3.36 -14.47
C LEU A 45 12.31 3.27 -15.44
N LEU A 46 13.47 3.73 -15.01
CA LEU A 46 14.75 3.48 -15.68
C LEU A 46 15.48 2.38 -14.91
N ILE A 47 15.75 1.25 -15.56
CA ILE A 47 16.40 0.09 -14.94
C ILE A 47 17.43 -0.51 -15.88
N ASN A 48 18.39 -1.30 -15.39
CA ASN A 48 19.37 -1.91 -16.29
C ASN A 48 18.71 -2.77 -17.37
N LYS A 49 19.32 -2.78 -18.56
CA LYS A 49 18.93 -3.69 -19.64
C LYS A 49 18.96 -5.16 -19.22
N GLY A 50 17.89 -5.87 -19.54
CA GLY A 50 17.58 -7.24 -19.11
C GLY A 50 16.76 -7.32 -17.82
N PHE A 51 16.52 -6.20 -17.11
CA PHE A 51 15.80 -6.16 -15.83
C PHE A 51 14.43 -5.47 -15.93
N LYS A 52 13.92 -5.24 -17.15
CA LYS A 52 12.63 -4.58 -17.39
C LYS A 52 11.48 -5.08 -16.50
N ASP A 53 11.36 -6.40 -16.37
CA ASP A 53 10.26 -7.04 -15.64
C ASP A 53 10.57 -7.27 -14.14
N LEU A 54 11.72 -6.82 -13.64
CA LEU A 54 12.21 -7.18 -12.31
C LEU A 54 11.27 -6.73 -11.19
N LEU A 55 10.79 -5.47 -11.22
CA LEU A 55 9.87 -4.97 -10.20
C LEU A 55 8.45 -5.55 -10.36
N PHE A 56 8.06 -5.84 -11.59
CA PHE A 56 6.78 -6.51 -11.88
C PHE A 56 6.76 -7.96 -11.35
N ILE A 57 7.87 -8.69 -11.50
CA ILE A 57 8.04 -10.04 -10.93
C ILE A 57 8.10 -9.99 -9.39
N GLY A 58 8.67 -8.91 -8.84
CA GLY A 58 8.87 -8.75 -7.40
C GLY A 58 9.78 -9.84 -6.81
N ASN A 59 9.50 -10.26 -5.58
CA ASN A 59 10.28 -11.29 -4.88
C ASN A 59 9.74 -12.71 -5.05
N GLN A 60 8.67 -12.93 -5.85
CA GLN A 60 7.96 -14.21 -5.96
C GLN A 60 7.66 -14.86 -4.59
N ALA A 61 7.40 -14.06 -3.56
CA ALA A 61 7.06 -14.58 -2.24
C ALA A 61 5.83 -15.47 -2.36
N ARG A 62 6.00 -16.78 -2.21
CA ARG A 62 4.90 -17.74 -2.09
C ARG A 62 4.55 -17.83 -0.61
N PRO A 63 3.40 -17.30 -0.17
CA PRO A 63 3.01 -17.35 1.25
C PRO A 63 2.88 -18.79 1.77
N LYS A 64 2.64 -19.75 0.88
CA LYS A 64 2.55 -21.19 1.17
C LYS A 64 3.56 -21.98 0.34
N ILE A 65 4.78 -22.08 0.85
CA ILE A 65 5.94 -22.65 0.14
C ILE A 65 5.81 -24.16 -0.14
N PHE A 66 4.94 -24.89 0.60
CA PHE A 66 4.79 -26.35 0.53
C PHE A 66 3.50 -26.85 -0.14
N ASP A 67 2.70 -25.97 -0.74
CA ASP A 67 1.46 -26.37 -1.41
C ASP A 67 1.77 -26.91 -2.83
N LEU A 68 1.92 -28.24 -2.93
CA LEU A 68 2.42 -28.99 -4.09
C LEU A 68 1.44 -29.08 -5.28
N VAL A 69 0.20 -28.61 -5.14
CA VAL A 69 -0.83 -28.71 -6.20
C VAL A 69 -0.99 -27.37 -6.90
N ASN A 70 -0.09 -27.00 -7.82
CA ASN A 70 -0.24 -25.76 -8.60
C ASN A 70 0.37 -25.83 -9.99
N ARG A 71 -0.42 -25.44 -10.99
CA ARG A 71 -0.01 -25.28 -12.40
C ARG A 71 -0.05 -23.78 -12.78
N MET A 72 1.01 -23.28 -13.43
CA MET A 72 1.07 -21.91 -13.96
C MET A 72 -0.02 -21.66 -15.02
N LYS A 73 -0.70 -20.51 -14.97
CA LYS A 73 -1.46 -20.00 -16.13
C LYS A 73 -0.51 -19.34 -17.14
N ARG A 74 -0.76 -19.64 -18.42
CA ARG A 74 -0.10 -19.09 -19.61
C ARG A 74 -0.40 -17.59 -19.74
N SER A 75 0.52 -16.73 -19.32
CA SER A 75 0.61 -15.36 -19.82
C SER A 75 1.98 -15.04 -20.44
N ILE A 76 2.90 -16.01 -20.39
CA ILE A 76 4.19 -15.97 -21.08
C ILE A 76 4.06 -16.88 -22.31
N ILE A 77 3.67 -16.31 -23.43
CA ILE A 77 3.98 -16.62 -24.84
C ILE A 77 3.09 -15.65 -25.62
N LYS A 78 3.56 -14.41 -25.78
CA LYS A 78 3.22 -13.63 -26.97
C LYS A 78 4.42 -13.79 -27.90
N GLU A 79 4.14 -14.21 -29.13
CA GLU A 79 5.08 -14.48 -30.24
C GLU A 79 5.78 -15.85 -30.22
N LEU A 80 5.05 -16.88 -30.66
CA LEU A 80 5.63 -17.95 -31.48
C LEU A 80 5.10 -17.75 -32.91
N PRO A 81 5.96 -17.74 -33.95
CA PRO A 81 5.52 -17.50 -35.32
C PRO A 81 4.51 -18.57 -35.75
N GLN A 82 3.34 -18.13 -36.24
CA GLN A 82 2.43 -19.01 -36.96
C GLN A 82 3.04 -19.36 -38.32
N GLN A 83 3.21 -20.66 -38.55
CA GLN A 83 3.63 -21.34 -39.79
C GLN A 83 5.15 -21.49 -40.01
N LEU A 84 5.62 -22.74 -39.89
CA LEU A 84 6.73 -23.27 -40.67
C LEU A 84 6.19 -24.42 -41.53
N PRO A 85 6.65 -24.58 -42.79
CA PRO A 85 6.11 -25.55 -43.74
C PRO A 85 6.61 -26.97 -43.43
N GLY A 86 5.83 -27.96 -43.87
CA GLY A 86 6.05 -29.36 -43.54
C GLY A 86 7.37 -29.93 -44.08
N GLU A 87 8.08 -30.62 -43.20
CA GLU A 87 8.75 -31.89 -43.47
C GLU A 87 9.14 -32.53 -42.12
N GLN A 88 9.04 -33.85 -42.05
CA GLN A 88 9.14 -34.65 -40.83
C GLN A 88 10.50 -34.50 -40.14
N MET A 89 10.51 -34.15 -38.85
CA MET A 89 11.62 -34.45 -37.96
C MET A 89 11.13 -34.66 -36.52
N GLU A 90 11.72 -35.66 -35.87
CA GLU A 90 11.24 -36.43 -34.72
C GLU A 90 10.89 -35.61 -33.45
N ILE A 91 9.66 -35.81 -32.96
CA ILE A 91 9.21 -35.38 -31.63
C ILE A 91 9.68 -36.42 -30.61
N HIS A 92 10.88 -36.24 -30.05
CA HIS A 92 11.32 -37.02 -28.88
C HIS A 92 12.07 -36.23 -27.78
N THR A 93 12.06 -34.89 -27.83
CA THR A 93 12.75 -34.08 -26.79
C THR A 93 11.89 -32.97 -26.16
N ILE A 94 10.59 -32.90 -26.48
CA ILE A 94 9.66 -31.95 -25.82
C ILE A 94 8.35 -32.66 -25.54
N LEU A 95 8.33 -33.66 -24.65
CA LEU A 95 7.08 -34.22 -24.10
C LEU A 95 7.32 -35.11 -22.87
N ASN A 96 8.37 -34.86 -22.08
CA ASN A 96 8.72 -35.70 -20.92
C ASN A 96 8.68 -34.98 -19.57
N LEU A 97 7.80 -34.00 -19.39
CA LEU A 97 7.59 -33.35 -18.08
C LEU A 97 6.13 -33.16 -17.65
N TYR A 98 5.14 -33.74 -18.34
CA TYR A 98 3.73 -33.57 -17.95
C TYR A 98 2.85 -34.80 -18.19
N THR A 99 3.12 -35.89 -17.46
CA THR A 99 2.14 -36.97 -17.28
C THR A 99 2.23 -37.54 -15.86
N VAL A 100 1.44 -37.01 -14.93
CA VAL A 100 1.12 -37.73 -13.68
C VAL A 100 -0.24 -38.37 -13.88
N ARG A 101 -0.26 -39.70 -13.71
CA ARG A 101 -1.40 -40.61 -13.73
C ARG A 101 -2.53 -40.14 -12.81
N LEU A 102 -3.73 -40.00 -13.36
CA LEU A 102 -4.99 -40.17 -12.64
C LEU A 102 -5.61 -41.47 -13.14
N VAL A 103 -5.45 -42.54 -12.37
CA VAL A 103 -6.20 -43.78 -12.52
C VAL A 103 -6.62 -44.19 -11.10
N GLU A 104 -7.89 -44.62 -11.00
CA GLU A 104 -8.56 -45.25 -9.85
C GLU A 104 -9.06 -44.34 -8.72
N ILE A 105 -10.21 -43.69 -8.92
CA ILE A 105 -11.40 -43.93 -8.07
C ILE A 105 -12.63 -43.90 -8.97
N GLY A 106 -13.24 -45.06 -9.20
CA GLY A 106 -14.44 -45.20 -10.02
C GLY A 106 -15.67 -44.63 -9.30
N LEU A 107 -16.18 -43.50 -9.79
CA LEU A 107 -17.56 -43.05 -9.56
C LEU A 107 -18.07 -42.42 -10.85
N GLY A 108 -19.01 -43.12 -11.50
CA GLY A 108 -19.69 -42.65 -12.71
C GLY A 108 -20.68 -41.53 -12.37
N GLY A 109 -20.51 -40.39 -13.03
CA GLY A 109 -21.43 -39.25 -13.00
C GLY A 109 -20.99 -38.21 -14.05
N ASN A 110 -21.96 -37.55 -14.69
CA ASN A 110 -21.74 -36.48 -15.66
C ASN A 110 -21.07 -35.26 -14.99
N TRP A 111 -19.92 -34.80 -15.50
CA TRP A 111 -19.12 -33.71 -14.91
C TRP A 111 -18.99 -32.46 -15.80
N ASP A 112 -19.93 -32.22 -16.72
CA ASP A 112 -19.86 -31.00 -17.56
C ASP A 112 -20.16 -29.70 -16.78
N ASP A 113 -20.76 -29.78 -15.58
CA ASP A 113 -21.12 -28.59 -14.76
C ASP A 113 -20.25 -28.38 -13.50
N CYS A 114 -19.12 -29.08 -13.35
CA CYS A 114 -18.24 -28.94 -12.17
C CYS A 114 -16.78 -28.64 -12.49
N ILE A 115 -16.49 -28.09 -13.67
CA ILE A 115 -15.15 -27.63 -14.07
C ILE A 115 -14.92 -26.13 -13.79
N TYR A 116 -15.93 -25.38 -13.34
CA TYR A 116 -15.81 -23.91 -13.21
C TYR A 116 -15.48 -23.34 -11.82
N CYS A 117 -15.40 -24.13 -10.74
CA CYS A 117 -15.28 -23.57 -9.38
C CYS A 117 -14.09 -24.01 -8.50
N VAL A 118 -13.06 -24.68 -9.01
CA VAL A 118 -11.98 -25.22 -8.12
C VAL A 118 -10.54 -24.80 -8.48
N PHE A 119 -10.31 -24.00 -9.52
CA PHE A 119 -8.93 -23.70 -9.96
C PHE A 119 -8.67 -22.21 -10.22
N MET A 120 -8.54 -21.43 -9.15
CA MET A 120 -8.02 -20.06 -9.16
C MET A 120 -7.08 -19.87 -7.96
N GLN A 121 -5.79 -20.10 -8.14
CA GLN A 121 -4.79 -19.38 -7.33
C GLN A 121 -4.35 -18.16 -8.13
N GLU A 122 -4.69 -16.98 -7.61
CA GLU A 122 -4.18 -15.70 -8.10
C GLU A 122 -2.74 -15.57 -7.60
N ILE A 123 -1.77 -15.68 -8.51
CA ILE A 123 -0.48 -15.04 -8.27
C ILE A 123 -0.78 -13.54 -8.31
N ILE A 124 -0.95 -12.91 -7.15
CA ILE A 124 -1.11 -11.47 -7.04
C ILE A 124 0.24 -10.86 -7.41
N THR A 125 0.37 -10.43 -8.65
CA THR A 125 1.49 -9.59 -9.07
C THR A 125 1.29 -8.21 -8.45
N PRO A 126 2.30 -7.60 -7.81
CA PRO A 126 2.18 -6.26 -7.27
C PRO A 126 1.73 -5.30 -8.36
N GLU A 127 0.74 -4.46 -8.08
CA GLU A 127 0.43 -3.35 -8.98
C GLU A 127 1.62 -2.38 -8.99
N VAL A 128 2.13 -2.09 -10.18
CA VAL A 128 3.29 -1.22 -10.37
C VAL A 128 2.85 0.24 -10.57
N LEU A 129 3.65 1.18 -10.05
CA LEU A 129 3.36 2.62 -10.13
C LEU A 129 3.80 3.29 -11.45
N TYR A 130 4.67 2.61 -12.21
CA TYR A 130 5.22 3.13 -13.46
C TYR A 130 4.37 2.72 -14.66
N GLU A 131 4.23 3.63 -15.64
CA GLU A 131 3.54 3.36 -16.90
C GLU A 131 4.47 2.80 -17.98
N GLU A 132 5.75 3.18 -17.93
CA GLU A 132 6.75 2.87 -18.95
C GLU A 132 8.05 2.44 -18.28
N VAL A 133 8.80 1.58 -18.97
CA VAL A 133 10.12 1.12 -18.53
C VAL A 133 11.14 1.37 -19.63
N VAL A 134 12.23 2.04 -19.27
CA VAL A 134 13.39 2.26 -20.15
C VAL A 134 14.56 1.46 -19.62
N GLU A 135 15.14 0.65 -20.51
CA GLU A 135 16.28 -0.20 -20.22
C GLU A 135 17.59 0.54 -20.50
N VAL A 136 18.29 0.91 -19.44
CA VAL A 136 19.58 1.60 -19.49
C VAL A 136 20.69 0.56 -19.71
N ASP A 137 21.40 0.67 -20.83
CA ASP A 137 22.43 -0.28 -21.24
C ASP A 137 23.78 -0.02 -20.55
N CYS A 138 23.79 -0.12 -19.22
CA CYS A 138 24.98 -0.03 -18.38
C CYS A 138 25.02 -1.21 -17.39
N ARG A 139 26.22 -1.58 -16.93
CA ARG A 139 26.37 -2.68 -15.96
C ARG A 139 27.63 -2.53 -15.11
N VAL A 140 27.43 -2.58 -13.81
CA VAL A 140 28.48 -2.68 -12.79
C VAL A 140 28.22 -3.92 -11.96
N ILE A 141 29.27 -4.64 -11.57
CA ILE A 141 29.18 -5.82 -10.72
C ILE A 141 30.21 -5.77 -9.58
N PRO A 142 29.95 -6.41 -8.44
CA PRO A 142 30.96 -6.59 -7.40
C PRO A 142 32.09 -7.52 -7.85
N ALA A 143 33.35 -7.14 -7.58
CA ALA A 143 34.52 -7.96 -7.93
C ALA A 143 34.65 -9.20 -7.02
N LEU A 144 34.25 -9.09 -5.75
CA LEU A 144 34.23 -10.17 -4.73
C LEU A 144 35.45 -11.12 -4.80
N PRO A 145 36.67 -10.61 -4.55
CA PRO A 145 37.89 -11.41 -4.66
C PRO A 145 37.81 -12.66 -3.77
N GLY A 146 38.18 -13.82 -4.33
CA GLY A 146 38.15 -15.12 -3.62
C GLY A 146 36.76 -15.77 -3.50
N ARG A 147 35.67 -15.10 -3.87
CA ARG A 147 34.33 -15.69 -4.02
C ARG A 147 33.84 -15.70 -5.47
N CYS A 148 34.19 -14.67 -6.22
CA CYS A 148 33.89 -14.59 -7.65
C CYS A 148 34.95 -15.33 -8.45
N GLU A 149 34.60 -16.52 -8.95
CA GLU A 149 35.45 -17.36 -9.78
C GLU A 149 35.55 -16.91 -11.24
N LEU A 150 35.11 -15.67 -11.56
CA LEU A 150 35.33 -15.12 -12.90
C LEU A 150 36.82 -15.17 -13.26
N GLN A 151 37.71 -14.97 -12.30
CA GLN A 151 39.17 -14.99 -12.52
C GLN A 151 39.79 -16.39 -12.69
N THR A 152 39.09 -17.48 -12.30
CA THR A 152 39.66 -18.84 -12.20
C THR A 152 39.22 -19.80 -13.31
N ARG A 153 38.27 -19.43 -14.16
CA ARG A 153 37.97 -20.22 -15.37
C ARG A 153 39.07 -20.00 -16.41
N GLY A 154 39.64 -21.09 -16.91
CA GLY A 154 40.87 -21.14 -17.70
C GLY A 154 40.69 -21.04 -19.22
N ASP A 155 39.59 -20.50 -19.72
CA ASP A 155 39.34 -20.28 -21.15
C ASP A 155 39.87 -18.91 -21.63
N ASN A 156 40.57 -18.83 -22.76
CA ASN A 156 41.16 -17.57 -23.26
C ASN A 156 40.14 -16.60 -23.91
N THR A 157 38.86 -16.68 -23.53
CA THR A 157 37.71 -15.93 -24.09
C THR A 157 37.28 -14.73 -23.23
N HIS A 158 38.03 -14.40 -22.18
CA HIS A 158 37.54 -13.60 -21.07
C HIS A 158 37.43 -12.09 -21.29
N HIS A 159 36.23 -11.66 -21.69
CA HIS A 159 35.81 -10.26 -21.74
C HIS A 159 35.99 -9.49 -20.40
N TYR A 160 36.03 -10.17 -19.25
CA TYR A 160 36.12 -9.51 -17.94
C TYR A 160 37.47 -8.86 -17.65
N LYS A 161 38.57 -9.30 -18.28
CA LYS A 161 39.90 -8.67 -18.09
C LYS A 161 39.95 -7.22 -18.62
N LYS A 162 38.98 -6.86 -19.47
CA LYS A 162 38.82 -5.51 -20.04
C LYS A 162 37.94 -4.61 -19.18
N TRP A 163 37.28 -5.14 -18.15
CA TRP A 163 36.41 -4.36 -17.28
C TRP A 163 37.22 -3.47 -16.38
N GLN A 164 36.76 -2.23 -16.23
CA GLN A 164 37.49 -1.23 -15.47
C GLN A 164 37.22 -1.44 -13.97
N PRO A 165 38.27 -1.63 -13.15
CA PRO A 165 38.11 -1.71 -11.72
C PRO A 165 37.80 -0.32 -11.15
N VAL A 166 36.77 -0.24 -10.33
CA VAL A 166 36.39 0.97 -9.61
C VAL A 166 36.12 0.63 -8.16
N ARG A 167 36.27 1.61 -7.27
CA ARG A 167 36.03 1.43 -5.85
C ARG A 167 34.73 2.10 -5.47
N GLY A 168 33.83 1.34 -4.87
CA GLY A 168 32.53 1.84 -4.41
C GLY A 168 32.67 2.79 -3.21
N THR A 169 31.60 3.52 -2.89
CA THR A 169 31.57 4.44 -1.74
C THR A 169 31.80 3.74 -0.41
N THR A 170 31.48 2.45 -0.33
CA THR A 170 31.71 1.57 0.84
C THR A 170 33.06 0.83 0.80
N GLN A 171 33.95 1.25 -0.09
CA GLN A 171 35.33 0.76 -0.27
C GLN A 171 35.49 -0.66 -0.84
N GLU A 172 34.43 -1.33 -1.28
CA GLU A 172 34.55 -2.58 -2.04
C GLU A 172 35.02 -2.36 -3.47
N ASP A 173 35.67 -3.40 -4.01
CA ASP A 173 36.08 -3.45 -5.40
C ASP A 173 34.89 -3.86 -6.29
N LEU A 174 34.67 -3.07 -7.33
CA LEU A 174 33.63 -3.24 -8.34
C LEU A 174 34.28 -3.27 -9.72
N LEU A 175 33.56 -3.82 -10.70
CA LEU A 175 33.98 -3.87 -12.10
C LEU A 175 32.89 -3.24 -12.97
N ILE A 176 33.27 -2.23 -13.75
CA ILE A 176 32.41 -1.66 -14.79
C ILE A 176 32.47 -2.60 -15.99
N CYS A 177 31.41 -3.38 -16.18
CA CYS A 177 31.26 -4.30 -17.32
C CYS A 177 30.90 -3.54 -18.60
N LYS A 178 30.08 -2.51 -18.45
CA LYS A 178 29.59 -1.65 -19.52
C LYS A 178 29.26 -0.27 -18.99
N ASP A 179 29.87 0.73 -19.61
CA ASP A 179 29.64 2.15 -19.31
C ASP A 179 28.27 2.61 -19.83
N LEU A 180 27.80 3.75 -19.34
CA LEU A 180 26.54 4.36 -19.73
C LEU A 180 26.58 4.91 -21.15
N ASP A 181 25.70 4.43 -22.02
CA ASP A 181 25.46 5.05 -23.33
C ASP A 181 24.60 6.32 -23.17
N SER A 182 25.27 7.45 -23.03
CA SER A 182 24.61 8.75 -22.80
C SER A 182 23.81 9.25 -24.00
N GLU A 183 24.18 8.89 -25.24
CA GLU A 183 23.47 9.35 -26.43
C GLU A 183 22.18 8.56 -26.63
N GLN A 184 22.24 7.24 -26.51
CA GLN A 184 21.05 6.40 -26.55
C GLN A 184 20.05 6.77 -25.43
N LEU A 185 20.56 7.02 -24.21
CA LEU A 185 19.73 7.43 -23.09
C LEU A 185 19.00 8.74 -23.35
N LYS A 186 19.67 9.74 -23.95
CA LYS A 186 19.02 11.02 -24.31
C LYS A 186 17.86 10.80 -25.27
N GLU A 187 18.05 9.98 -26.31
CA GLU A 187 16.97 9.65 -27.25
C GLU A 187 15.78 9.01 -26.55
N ASP A 188 16.02 8.05 -25.65
CA ASP A 188 14.95 7.34 -24.95
C ASP A 188 14.22 8.24 -23.94
N LEU A 189 14.93 9.16 -23.28
CA LEU A 189 14.34 10.17 -22.42
C LEU A 189 13.50 11.20 -23.20
N ILE A 190 13.92 11.59 -24.41
CA ILE A 190 13.12 12.45 -25.29
C ILE A 190 11.82 11.74 -25.70
N LYS A 191 11.89 10.44 -26.05
CA LYS A 191 10.70 9.63 -26.33
C LYS A 191 9.75 9.59 -25.13
N LEU A 192 10.27 9.39 -23.92
CA LEU A 192 9.45 9.43 -22.69
C LEU A 192 8.76 10.79 -22.48
N LYS A 193 9.46 11.92 -22.67
CA LYS A 193 8.82 13.24 -22.56
C LYS A 193 7.71 13.44 -23.59
N SER A 194 7.86 12.91 -24.81
CA SER A 194 6.82 12.99 -25.84
C SER A 194 5.52 12.27 -25.46
N LYS A 195 5.58 11.28 -24.56
CA LYS A 195 4.42 10.60 -23.96
C LYS A 195 3.79 11.36 -22.78
N GLY A 196 4.34 12.53 -22.43
CA GLY A 196 3.88 13.37 -21.32
C GLY A 196 4.30 12.89 -19.93
N ILE A 197 5.34 12.05 -19.85
CA ILE A 197 5.91 11.62 -18.57
C ILE A 197 6.99 12.61 -18.14
N GLU A 198 6.83 13.19 -16.94
CA GLU A 198 7.73 14.22 -16.40
C GLU A 198 8.39 13.81 -15.08
N SER A 199 8.01 12.67 -14.51
CA SER A 199 8.61 12.09 -13.32
C SER A 199 9.25 10.74 -13.64
N ILE A 200 10.45 10.47 -13.13
CA ILE A 200 11.16 9.21 -13.35
C ILE A 200 11.80 8.68 -12.07
N ALA A 201 11.85 7.35 -11.95
CA ALA A 201 12.68 6.66 -10.96
C ALA A 201 13.84 5.94 -11.67
N VAL A 202 15.06 6.13 -11.18
CA VAL A 202 16.26 5.49 -11.73
C VAL A 202 16.75 4.44 -10.74
N VAL A 203 16.75 3.18 -11.16
CA VAL A 203 17.07 2.02 -10.32
C VAL A 203 18.10 1.16 -11.03
N LEU A 204 19.39 1.41 -10.77
CA LEU A 204 20.48 0.63 -11.35
C LEU A 204 21.05 -0.37 -10.34
N ALA A 205 21.44 -1.54 -10.82
CA ALA A 205 22.09 -2.58 -10.03
C ALA A 205 23.39 -2.02 -9.42
N HIS A 206 23.59 -2.33 -8.14
CA HIS A 206 24.75 -1.87 -7.36
C HIS A 206 24.89 -0.34 -7.22
N SER A 207 23.83 0.43 -7.50
CA SER A 207 23.87 1.89 -7.33
C SER A 207 24.03 2.37 -5.89
N TYR A 208 23.67 1.53 -4.91
CA TYR A 208 23.90 1.80 -3.49
C TYR A 208 25.39 2.04 -3.15
N THR A 209 26.30 1.55 -3.99
CA THR A 209 27.75 1.68 -3.81
C THR A 209 28.44 2.39 -4.98
N PHE A 210 27.99 2.17 -6.22
CA PHE A 210 28.49 2.86 -7.41
C PHE A 210 27.41 3.80 -7.97
N GLN A 211 27.48 5.06 -7.56
CA GLN A 211 26.41 6.03 -7.76
C GLN A 211 26.51 6.75 -9.12
N ASP A 212 27.70 6.75 -9.74
CA ASP A 212 28.04 7.59 -10.89
C ASP A 212 27.07 7.42 -12.07
N HIS A 213 26.70 6.19 -12.45
CA HIS A 213 25.75 5.98 -13.54
C HIS A 213 24.35 6.53 -13.21
N GLU A 214 23.86 6.39 -11.97
CA GLU A 214 22.56 6.97 -11.60
C GLU A 214 22.63 8.50 -11.58
N LEU A 215 23.73 9.07 -11.11
CA LEU A 215 23.96 10.51 -11.11
C LEU A 215 23.98 11.06 -12.55
N GLN A 216 24.71 10.42 -13.46
CA GLN A 216 24.75 10.78 -14.88
C GLN A 216 23.37 10.70 -15.54
N VAL A 217 22.61 9.62 -15.31
CA VAL A 217 21.23 9.50 -15.80
C VAL A 217 20.38 10.65 -15.25
N GLY A 218 20.52 10.97 -13.97
CA GLY A 218 19.79 12.04 -13.33
C GLY A 218 20.11 13.41 -13.91
N ASP A 219 21.38 13.70 -14.19
CA ASP A 219 21.81 14.98 -14.76
C ASP A 219 21.33 15.15 -16.20
N ILE A 220 21.37 14.09 -17.01
CA ILE A 220 20.80 14.08 -18.36
C ILE A 220 19.29 14.35 -18.29
N ALA A 221 18.55 13.65 -17.42
CA ALA A 221 17.12 13.84 -17.27
C ALA A 221 16.76 15.27 -16.79
N ARG A 222 17.50 15.82 -15.83
CA ARG A 222 17.31 17.21 -15.37
C ARG A 222 17.58 18.21 -16.50
N THR A 223 18.64 17.99 -17.29
CA THR A 223 18.98 18.85 -18.44
C THR A 223 17.89 18.82 -19.51
N LEU A 224 17.26 17.66 -19.74
CA LEU A 224 16.11 17.52 -20.64
C LEU A 224 14.81 18.08 -20.05
N GLY A 225 14.82 18.57 -18.81
CA GLY A 225 13.71 19.24 -18.16
C GLY A 225 12.64 18.31 -17.61
N PHE A 226 13.01 17.11 -17.13
CA PHE A 226 12.11 16.33 -16.28
C PHE A 226 11.83 17.09 -14.98
N LYS A 227 10.57 17.14 -14.55
CA LYS A 227 10.17 17.90 -13.35
C LYS A 227 10.64 17.23 -12.07
N HIS A 228 10.73 15.90 -12.08
CA HIS A 228 11.17 15.14 -10.92
C HIS A 228 11.96 13.89 -11.33
N VAL A 229 13.01 13.61 -10.57
CA VAL A 229 13.94 12.49 -10.78
C VAL A 229 14.29 11.91 -9.41
N SER A 230 13.87 10.69 -9.15
CA SER A 230 14.25 9.95 -7.94
C SER A 230 15.38 8.97 -8.28
N LEU A 231 16.54 9.17 -7.67
CA LEU A 231 17.68 8.27 -7.80
C LEU A 231 17.64 7.26 -6.67
N SER A 232 17.61 5.97 -7.00
CA SER A 232 17.37 4.93 -5.99
C SER A 232 18.42 4.90 -4.89
N HIS A 233 19.69 5.22 -5.20
CA HIS A 233 20.74 5.32 -4.18
C HIS A 233 20.55 6.50 -3.21
N GLN A 234 19.89 7.59 -3.63
CA GLN A 234 19.64 8.76 -2.77
C GLN A 234 18.39 8.55 -1.91
N VAL A 235 17.36 7.90 -2.47
CA VAL A 235 16.12 7.61 -1.76
C VAL A 235 16.35 6.52 -0.71
N MET A 236 16.97 5.40 -1.10
CA MET A 236 17.31 4.31 -0.19
C MET A 236 18.54 3.52 -0.66
N PRO A 237 19.75 3.78 -0.12
CA PRO A 237 20.98 3.06 -0.48
C PRO A 237 21.03 1.65 0.14
N MET A 238 20.15 0.75 -0.30
CA MET A 238 20.09 -0.65 0.13
C MET A 238 20.59 -1.58 -0.96
N VAL A 239 21.21 -2.72 -0.59
CA VAL A 239 21.69 -3.72 -1.57
C VAL A 239 20.57 -4.32 -2.44
N ARG A 240 19.42 -4.64 -1.82
CA ARG A 240 18.29 -5.34 -2.45
C ARG A 240 17.58 -4.45 -3.48
N ILE A 241 17.76 -4.77 -4.76
CA ILE A 241 17.26 -3.94 -5.88
C ILE A 241 15.74 -3.86 -5.98
N VAL A 242 15.00 -4.94 -5.67
CA VAL A 242 13.53 -4.95 -5.75
C VAL A 242 12.89 -3.99 -4.73
N PRO A 243 13.13 -4.13 -3.41
CA PRO A 243 12.60 -3.18 -2.42
C PRO A 243 13.14 -1.76 -2.59
N ARG A 244 14.41 -1.61 -3.02
CA ARG A 244 14.97 -0.30 -3.40
C ARG A 244 14.21 0.32 -4.57
N GLY A 245 13.89 -0.46 -5.58
CA GLY A 245 13.14 -0.02 -6.75
C GLY A 245 11.71 0.39 -6.41
N PHE A 246 11.00 -0.39 -5.59
CA PHE A 246 9.65 -0.01 -5.16
C PHE A 246 9.63 1.32 -4.40
N THR A 247 10.57 1.51 -3.48
CA THR A 247 10.68 2.75 -2.69
C THR A 247 11.02 3.95 -3.58
N ALA A 248 11.94 3.78 -4.55
CA ALA A 248 12.27 4.82 -5.52
C ALA A 248 11.09 5.18 -6.44
N CYS A 249 10.30 4.19 -6.87
CA CYS A 249 9.07 4.41 -7.64
C CYS A 249 8.01 5.13 -6.82
N ALA A 250 7.79 4.74 -5.56
CA ALA A 250 6.87 5.42 -4.66
C ALA A 250 7.27 6.89 -4.44
N ASP A 251 8.56 7.16 -4.27
CA ASP A 251 9.08 8.51 -4.16
C ASP A 251 8.81 9.34 -5.41
N ALA A 252 9.15 8.81 -6.59
CA ALA A 252 8.94 9.50 -7.86
C ALA A 252 7.44 9.76 -8.16
N TYR A 253 6.57 8.86 -7.72
CA TYR A 253 5.13 8.96 -7.88
C TYR A 253 4.51 10.02 -6.94
N LEU A 254 4.97 10.08 -5.69
CA LEU A 254 4.33 10.88 -4.63
C LEU A 254 4.95 12.27 -4.45
N THR A 255 6.28 12.41 -4.59
CA THR A 255 6.98 13.67 -4.30
C THR A 255 6.44 14.87 -5.09
N PRO A 256 6.15 14.78 -6.41
CA PRO A 256 5.59 15.92 -7.16
C PRO A 256 4.23 16.37 -6.61
N HIS A 257 3.38 15.41 -6.21
CA HIS A 257 2.06 15.68 -5.63
C HIS A 257 2.19 16.38 -4.26
N ILE A 258 3.10 15.90 -3.42
CA ILE A 258 3.37 16.49 -2.10
C ILE A 258 3.94 17.90 -2.26
N LYS A 259 4.87 18.14 -3.19
CA LYS A 259 5.41 19.48 -3.44
C LYS A 259 4.33 20.47 -3.85
N LYS A 260 3.36 20.06 -4.69
CA LYS A 260 2.20 20.88 -5.06
C LYS A 260 1.35 21.21 -3.83
N TYR A 261 1.06 20.23 -2.97
CA TYR A 261 0.34 20.44 -1.71
C TYR A 261 1.06 21.44 -0.78
N VAL A 262 2.35 21.21 -0.56
CA VAL A 262 3.21 22.04 0.28
C VAL A 262 3.29 23.49 -0.24
N GLN A 263 3.42 23.66 -1.56
CA GLN A 263 3.38 24.99 -2.20
C GLN A 263 2.01 25.67 -2.06
N GLY A 264 0.92 24.92 -2.21
CA GLY A 264 -0.44 25.44 -2.03
C GLY A 264 -0.73 25.83 -0.57
N PHE A 265 -0.18 25.11 0.39
CA PHE A 265 -0.22 25.49 1.79
C PHE A 265 0.57 26.78 2.04
N ALA A 266 1.80 26.85 1.54
CA ALA A 266 2.66 28.02 1.72
C ALA A 266 2.08 29.28 1.06
N SER A 267 1.43 29.17 -0.11
CA SER A 267 0.82 30.32 -0.79
C SER A 267 -0.36 30.94 -0.03
N GLY A 268 -0.93 30.21 0.93
CA GLY A 268 -1.93 30.73 1.86
C GLY A 268 -1.38 31.72 2.88
N PHE A 269 -0.06 31.88 2.98
CA PHE A 269 0.60 32.80 3.91
C PHE A 269 1.31 33.93 3.18
N LYS A 270 1.38 35.09 3.83
CA LYS A 270 2.17 36.21 3.37
C LYS A 270 3.64 35.77 3.27
N ASP A 271 4.32 36.19 2.20
CA ASP A 271 5.72 35.86 1.90
C ASP A 271 6.02 34.34 1.82
N SER A 272 5.00 33.51 1.58
CA SER A 272 5.11 32.06 1.44
C SER A 272 5.87 31.37 2.58
N LEU A 273 5.57 31.77 3.83
CA LEU A 273 6.20 31.24 5.06
C LEU A 273 7.70 31.52 5.19
N LYS A 274 8.24 32.49 4.42
CA LYS A 274 9.65 32.86 4.50
C LYS A 274 10.01 33.36 5.90
N GLY A 275 10.95 32.68 6.56
CA GLY A 275 11.41 32.99 7.92
C GLY A 275 10.68 32.24 9.04
N ILE A 276 9.67 31.43 8.69
CA ILE A 276 8.96 30.56 9.66
C ILE A 276 9.52 29.15 9.53
N ASN A 277 9.78 28.51 10.67
CA ASN A 277 10.25 27.13 10.67
C ASN A 277 9.07 26.17 10.49
N VAL A 278 8.96 25.61 9.29
CA VAL A 278 7.92 24.64 8.93
C VAL A 278 8.51 23.24 8.94
N LEU A 279 7.99 22.39 9.84
CA LEU A 279 8.42 21.02 10.04
C LEU A 279 7.28 20.05 9.71
N PHE A 280 7.57 19.07 8.87
CA PHE A 280 6.66 17.99 8.52
C PHE A 280 6.98 16.74 9.34
N MET A 281 5.94 16.10 9.86
CA MET A 281 6.04 14.76 10.44
C MET A 281 6.45 13.77 9.36
N GLN A 282 7.33 12.85 9.71
CA GLN A 282 7.73 11.72 8.87
C GLN A 282 7.12 10.42 9.41
N SER A 283 7.14 9.38 8.58
CA SER A 283 6.65 8.05 8.93
C SER A 283 7.34 7.42 10.15
N ASP A 284 8.57 7.82 10.46
CA ASP A 284 9.37 7.33 11.59
C ASP A 284 9.08 8.04 12.93
N GLY A 285 8.17 9.01 12.94
CA GLY A 285 7.85 9.85 14.10
C GLY A 285 8.75 11.08 14.27
N GLY A 286 9.72 11.27 13.36
CA GLY A 286 10.59 12.43 13.34
C GLY A 286 9.99 13.63 12.61
N LEU A 287 10.60 14.81 12.79
CA LEU A 287 10.25 16.03 12.07
C LEU A 287 11.34 16.38 11.05
N THR A 288 10.94 16.79 9.84
CA THR A 288 11.85 17.25 8.78
C THR A 288 11.45 18.61 8.23
N PRO A 289 12.38 19.48 7.84
CA PRO A 289 12.08 20.71 7.13
C PRO A 289 11.27 20.49 5.84
N MET A 290 10.40 21.45 5.53
CA MET A 290 9.51 21.46 4.35
C MET A 290 10.22 21.23 3.01
N ASP A 291 11.46 21.70 2.86
CA ASP A 291 12.27 21.61 1.65
C ASP A 291 12.88 20.22 1.41
N VAL A 292 13.04 19.43 2.46
CA VAL A 292 13.62 18.07 2.42
C VAL A 292 12.55 16.98 2.45
N PHE A 293 11.28 17.36 2.68
CA PHE A 293 10.16 16.43 2.72
C PHE A 293 9.90 15.77 1.35
N ASN A 294 9.85 14.43 1.33
CA ASN A 294 9.74 13.62 0.12
C ASN A 294 8.68 12.53 0.25
N GLY A 295 8.32 11.93 -0.89
CA GLY A 295 7.23 10.96 -1.01
C GLY A 295 7.43 9.71 -0.19
N SER A 296 8.63 9.12 -0.25
CA SER A 296 8.92 7.86 0.44
C SER A 296 8.77 7.95 1.97
N ARG A 297 9.05 9.11 2.57
CA ARG A 297 8.97 9.34 4.03
C ARG A 297 7.67 9.97 4.51
N ALA A 298 6.80 10.38 3.58
CA ALA A 298 5.54 11.04 3.88
C ALA A 298 4.38 10.05 4.14
N VAL A 299 4.51 8.82 3.67
CA VAL A 299 3.48 7.77 3.80
C VAL A 299 3.29 7.43 5.28
N LEU A 300 2.04 7.50 5.77
CA LEU A 300 1.66 7.31 7.18
C LEU A 300 2.22 8.36 8.18
N SER A 301 2.66 9.54 7.71
CA SER A 301 3.13 10.61 8.61
C SER A 301 2.04 11.21 9.52
N GLY A 302 0.76 11.12 9.14
CA GLY A 302 -0.35 11.59 9.97
C GLY A 302 -0.49 10.79 11.28
N PRO A 303 -0.77 9.48 11.21
CA PRO A 303 -0.89 8.62 12.39
C PRO A 303 0.34 8.63 13.30
N ALA A 304 1.55 8.73 12.72
CA ALA A 304 2.81 8.83 13.46
C ALA A 304 2.80 9.95 14.52
N GLY A 305 2.20 11.11 14.20
CA GLY A 305 2.07 12.21 15.16
C GLY A 305 1.15 11.88 16.33
N GLY A 306 0.09 11.12 16.10
CA GLY A 306 -0.78 10.58 17.15
C GLY A 306 -0.02 9.63 18.08
N VAL A 307 0.83 8.76 17.51
CA VAL A 307 1.68 7.84 18.27
C VAL A 307 2.63 8.58 19.20
N VAL A 308 3.38 9.54 18.66
CA VAL A 308 4.29 10.37 19.46
C VAL A 308 3.51 11.13 20.54
N GLY A 309 2.34 11.66 20.19
CA GLY A 309 1.48 12.42 21.10
C GLY A 309 1.04 11.61 22.32
N TYR A 310 0.42 10.43 22.13
CA TYR A 310 0.00 9.62 23.28
C TYR A 310 1.19 9.01 24.00
N ALA A 311 2.25 8.60 23.30
CA ALA A 311 3.44 8.01 23.94
C ALA A 311 4.06 8.96 24.97
N VAL A 312 4.27 10.23 24.58
CA VAL A 312 4.90 11.24 25.45
C VAL A 312 3.96 11.74 26.56
N THR A 313 2.65 11.72 26.35
CA THR A 313 1.69 12.26 27.33
C THR A 313 1.16 11.20 28.31
N THR A 314 1.31 9.91 28.01
CA THR A 314 0.77 8.83 28.86
C THR A 314 1.87 8.01 29.52
N TYR A 315 2.82 7.48 28.75
CA TYR A 315 3.87 6.61 29.26
C TYR A 315 4.91 7.44 30.05
N GLY A 316 5.16 7.04 31.30
CA GLY A 316 6.03 7.77 32.24
C GLY A 316 5.45 9.04 32.85
N GLN A 317 4.25 9.47 32.44
CA GLN A 317 3.51 10.59 33.05
C GLN A 317 2.30 10.10 33.86
N GLU A 318 1.46 9.28 33.23
CA GLU A 318 0.23 8.73 33.83
C GLU A 318 0.39 7.24 34.19
N THR A 319 1.20 6.49 33.43
CA THR A 319 1.39 5.05 33.62
C THR A 319 2.75 4.58 33.14
N GLU A 320 3.28 3.51 33.75
CA GLU A 320 4.48 2.78 33.29
C GLU A 320 4.11 1.52 32.48
N LEU A 321 2.81 1.25 32.33
CA LEU A 321 2.31 0.13 31.54
C LEU A 321 2.38 0.46 30.04
N PRO A 322 2.62 -0.54 29.17
CA PRO A 322 2.49 -0.36 27.73
C PRO A 322 1.12 0.23 27.35
N VAL A 323 1.11 1.16 26.42
CA VAL A 323 -0.07 1.91 25.98
C VAL A 323 -0.41 1.52 24.55
N ILE A 324 -1.71 1.40 24.26
CA ILE A 324 -2.23 1.17 22.92
C ILE A 324 -2.91 2.44 22.45
N GLY A 325 -2.42 2.99 21.35
CA GLY A 325 -3.11 4.06 20.63
C GLY A 325 -4.19 3.46 19.74
N PHE A 326 -5.40 4.02 19.83
CA PHE A 326 -6.54 3.67 18.97
C PHE A 326 -7.15 4.95 18.43
N ASP A 327 -6.96 5.20 17.14
CA ASP A 327 -7.49 6.38 16.44
C ASP A 327 -8.48 5.92 15.36
N MET A 328 -9.77 6.15 15.61
CA MET A 328 -10.85 5.81 14.67
C MET A 328 -11.32 7.07 13.95
N GLY A 329 -11.04 7.13 12.65
CA GLY A 329 -11.51 8.19 11.76
C GLY A 329 -12.83 7.85 11.05
N GLY A 330 -13.15 8.66 10.04
CA GLY A 330 -14.28 8.43 9.15
C GLY A 330 -14.05 7.30 8.15
N THR A 331 -12.81 7.00 7.76
CA THR A 331 -12.52 6.01 6.70
C THR A 331 -11.67 4.86 7.21
N SER A 332 -10.73 5.14 8.12
CA SER A 332 -9.75 4.19 8.64
C SER A 332 -9.77 4.14 10.16
N THR A 333 -9.20 3.07 10.69
CA THR A 333 -8.82 2.97 12.10
C THR A 333 -7.34 2.63 12.18
N ASP A 334 -6.59 3.43 12.91
CA ASP A 334 -5.16 3.32 13.14
C ASP A 334 -4.91 2.79 14.56
N VAL A 335 -4.19 1.67 14.68
CA VAL A 335 -3.84 1.07 15.97
C VAL A 335 -2.32 0.98 16.09
N SER A 336 -1.78 1.38 17.23
CA SER A 336 -0.34 1.34 17.51
C SER A 336 -0.08 0.99 18.97
N ARG A 337 1.16 0.61 19.28
CA ARG A 337 1.61 0.26 20.63
C ARG A 337 2.86 1.05 20.99
N TYR A 338 2.96 1.46 22.26
CA TYR A 338 4.17 2.03 22.84
C TYR A 338 4.47 1.37 24.18
N ALA A 339 5.70 0.87 24.33
CA ALA A 339 6.16 0.11 25.51
C ALA A 339 7.57 0.56 25.95
N GLY A 340 7.78 1.88 26.07
CA GLY A 340 9.07 2.47 26.46
C GLY A 340 10.04 2.73 25.30
N SER A 341 9.78 2.17 24.12
CA SER A 341 10.46 2.50 22.87
C SER A 341 9.47 2.53 21.71
N TYR A 342 9.75 3.35 20.71
CA TYR A 342 9.03 3.31 19.44
C TYR A 342 9.35 2.01 18.70
N GLU A 343 8.31 1.28 18.32
CA GLU A 343 8.45 0.12 17.45
C GLU A 343 8.46 0.60 16.00
N HIS A 344 9.48 0.19 15.25
CA HIS A 344 9.63 0.55 13.84
C HIS A 344 9.56 -0.69 12.96
N VAL A 345 8.76 -0.59 11.90
CA VAL A 345 8.72 -1.54 10.80
C VAL A 345 9.54 -0.99 9.64
N PHE A 346 10.36 -1.84 9.02
CA PHE A 346 11.24 -1.46 7.92
C PHE A 346 10.68 -1.82 6.53
N GLU A 347 9.64 -2.64 6.50
CA GLU A 347 8.94 -3.09 5.29
C GLU A 347 7.44 -3.04 5.53
N SER A 348 6.74 -2.17 4.82
CA SER A 348 5.28 -2.09 4.86
C SER A 348 4.73 -2.17 3.44
N THR A 349 3.54 -2.78 3.29
CA THR A 349 2.83 -2.79 2.01
C THR A 349 1.59 -1.92 2.13
N THR A 350 1.52 -0.86 1.34
CA THR A 350 0.37 0.06 1.28
C THR A 350 -0.15 0.09 -0.16
N ALA A 351 -1.44 -0.17 -0.36
CA ALA A 351 -2.07 -0.23 -1.69
C ALA A 351 -1.33 -1.18 -2.69
N GLY A 352 -0.86 -2.33 -2.21
CA GLY A 352 -0.10 -3.31 -2.99
C GLY A 352 1.33 -2.89 -3.35
N VAL A 353 1.78 -1.71 -2.89
CA VAL A 353 3.15 -1.21 -3.08
C VAL A 353 3.95 -1.43 -1.81
N THR A 354 5.05 -2.19 -1.91
CA THR A 354 5.97 -2.42 -0.79
C THR A 354 6.94 -1.25 -0.65
N ILE A 355 6.84 -0.52 0.45
CA ILE A 355 7.75 0.56 0.80
C ILE A 355 8.73 0.05 1.85
N GLN A 356 10.01 0.29 1.62
CA GLN A 356 11.06 -0.06 2.55
C GLN A 356 11.68 1.22 3.08
N ALA A 357 11.20 1.63 4.24
CA ALA A 357 11.68 2.78 4.98
C ALA A 357 11.33 2.54 6.45
N PRO A 358 12.09 3.09 7.42
CA PRO A 358 11.67 3.08 8.80
C PRO A 358 10.32 3.80 8.96
N GLN A 359 9.35 3.11 9.53
CA GLN A 359 8.02 3.65 9.84
C GLN A 359 7.65 3.21 11.24
N LEU A 360 6.95 4.06 12.00
CA LEU A 360 6.35 3.62 13.26
C LEU A 360 5.39 2.47 12.96
N ASP A 361 5.38 1.46 13.83
CA ASP A 361 4.46 0.32 13.71
C ASP A 361 3.03 0.78 14.01
N VAL A 362 2.36 1.22 12.95
CA VAL A 362 0.96 1.61 12.95
C VAL A 362 0.22 0.63 12.06
N ASN A 363 -0.61 -0.20 12.68
CA ASN A 363 -1.55 -1.05 11.98
C ASN A 363 -2.76 -0.21 11.58
N THR A 364 -2.68 0.39 10.39
CA THR A 364 -3.84 1.02 9.77
C THR A 364 -4.73 -0.04 9.13
N THR A 365 -5.99 -0.06 9.55
CA THR A 365 -7.00 -0.90 8.92
C THR A 365 -7.69 -0.10 7.82
N LEU A 366 -7.22 -0.26 6.59
CA LEU A 366 -7.73 0.41 5.38
C LEU A 366 -8.52 -0.54 4.49
N GLU A 367 -9.39 0.07 3.68
CA GLU A 367 -10.12 -0.59 2.60
C GLU A 367 -9.14 -1.35 1.70
N ALA A 368 -9.32 -2.67 1.58
CA ALA A 368 -8.69 -3.46 0.54
C ALA A 368 -9.61 -3.45 -0.69
N ASP A 369 -9.03 -3.17 -1.85
CA ASP A 369 -9.67 -3.40 -3.15
C ASP A 369 -10.26 -4.82 -3.22
N ILE A 370 -11.40 -4.91 -3.91
CA ILE A 370 -12.45 -5.95 -3.90
C ILE A 370 -12.02 -7.42 -4.12
N LEU A 371 -10.74 -7.76 -4.25
CA LEU A 371 -10.30 -9.11 -4.64
C LEU A 371 -10.26 -10.19 -3.54
N THR A 372 -10.40 -9.87 -2.25
CA THR A 372 -10.13 -10.86 -1.17
C THR A 372 -11.36 -11.56 -0.56
N LYS A 373 -12.54 -11.55 -1.21
CA LYS A 373 -13.79 -12.11 -0.62
C LYS A 373 -14.22 -13.51 -1.13
N ALA A 374 -13.32 -14.33 -1.69
CA ALA A 374 -13.69 -15.66 -2.21
C ALA A 374 -13.42 -16.87 -1.30
N LEU A 375 -12.81 -16.73 -0.11
CA LEU A 375 -12.28 -17.91 0.63
C LEU A 375 -12.73 -18.06 2.10
N ALA A 376 -14.02 -17.82 2.40
CA ALA A 376 -14.59 -18.17 3.70
C ALA A 376 -15.44 -19.46 3.61
N SER A 377 -14.81 -20.63 3.81
CA SER A 377 -15.51 -21.88 4.11
C SER A 377 -14.87 -22.59 5.31
N PRO A 378 -15.64 -22.97 6.35
CA PRO A 378 -15.11 -23.51 7.59
C PRO A 378 -14.91 -25.03 7.49
N ARG A 379 -13.76 -25.50 7.00
CA ARG A 379 -13.40 -26.94 7.07
C ARG A 379 -11.93 -27.27 7.36
N HIS A 380 -11.09 -26.31 7.73
CA HIS A 380 -9.65 -26.56 7.94
C HIS A 380 -9.17 -26.32 9.38
N SER A 381 -9.75 -27.02 10.36
CA SER A 381 -9.23 -27.00 11.75
C SER A 381 -8.71 -28.34 12.27
N GLN A 382 -8.50 -29.36 11.42
CA GLN A 382 -8.24 -30.72 11.92
C GLN A 382 -6.98 -31.43 11.39
N LEU A 383 -6.01 -30.72 10.81
CA LEU A 383 -4.83 -31.35 10.18
C LEU A 383 -3.46 -30.79 10.63
N LEU A 384 -3.39 -29.95 11.66
CA LEU A 384 -2.14 -29.32 12.12
C LEU A 384 -1.51 -29.97 13.37
N SER A 385 -1.77 -31.25 13.66
CA SER A 385 -1.26 -31.92 14.87
C SER A 385 -0.10 -32.90 14.66
N GLN A 386 0.54 -32.97 13.48
CA GLN A 386 1.51 -34.06 13.19
C GLN A 386 2.80 -33.67 12.44
N LEU A 387 3.34 -32.45 12.59
CA LEU A 387 4.65 -32.12 12.00
C LEU A 387 5.66 -31.69 13.07
N ASP A 388 6.68 -32.53 13.22
CA ASP A 388 7.80 -32.45 14.16
C ASP A 388 8.83 -31.41 13.67
N VAL A 389 9.29 -30.51 14.55
CA VAL A 389 9.90 -29.20 14.18
C VAL A 389 11.40 -29.11 14.51
N ASN A 390 12.16 -30.21 14.48
CA ASN A 390 13.51 -30.24 15.10
C ASN A 390 14.72 -30.53 14.20
N THR A 391 14.72 -30.14 12.92
CA THR A 391 15.90 -30.36 12.05
C THR A 391 16.14 -29.32 10.95
N VAL A 392 16.28 -28.03 11.28
CA VAL A 392 17.04 -27.07 10.43
C VAL A 392 17.72 -26.00 11.31
N ALA A 393 19.04 -25.89 11.20
CA ALA A 393 19.90 -24.90 11.89
C ALA A 393 19.80 -23.48 11.26
N PRO A 394 20.31 -22.43 11.93
CA PRO A 394 19.74 -21.08 11.88
C PRO A 394 20.34 -20.22 10.76
N CYS A 395 19.57 -19.94 9.72
CA CYS A 395 19.85 -18.84 8.78
C CYS A 395 18.58 -18.09 8.34
N CYS A 396 17.42 -18.46 8.89
CA CYS A 396 16.15 -17.77 8.68
C CYS A 396 15.83 -16.92 9.90
N SER A 397 16.44 -15.74 9.99
CA SER A 397 15.93 -14.67 10.83
C SER A 397 14.62 -14.18 10.19
N THR A 398 13.50 -14.72 10.69
CA THR A 398 12.22 -14.03 10.85
C THR A 398 11.68 -13.28 9.61
N TYR A 399 11.33 -14.04 8.56
CA TYR A 399 10.29 -13.60 7.63
C TYR A 399 8.94 -13.98 8.23
N ILE A 400 8.44 -13.14 9.14
CA ILE A 400 7.03 -13.10 9.47
C ILE A 400 6.50 -11.84 8.81
N SER A 401 6.23 -11.94 7.49
CA SER A 401 5.23 -11.06 6.90
C SER A 401 3.90 -11.56 7.44
N LEU A 402 3.48 -11.03 8.59
CA LEU A 402 2.08 -11.15 9.01
C LEU A 402 1.28 -10.44 7.92
N ASP A 403 0.64 -11.23 7.06
CA ASP A 403 -0.40 -10.74 6.16
C ASP A 403 -1.42 -10.00 7.04
N VAL A 404 -1.33 -8.68 7.05
CA VAL A 404 -2.29 -7.82 7.74
C VAL A 404 -3.57 -7.93 6.93
N ASN A 405 -4.44 -8.86 7.32
CA ASN A 405 -5.81 -8.90 6.83
C ASN A 405 -6.50 -7.62 7.32
N THR A 406 -6.41 -6.54 6.55
CA THR A 406 -7.05 -5.26 6.87
C THR A 406 -8.56 -5.39 6.73
N VAL A 407 -9.26 -5.60 7.85
CA VAL A 407 -10.73 -5.50 7.90
C VAL A 407 -11.10 -4.07 8.29
N ALA A 408 -11.19 -3.19 7.30
CA ALA A 408 -11.43 -1.76 7.52
C ALA A 408 -12.78 -1.49 8.18
N ALA A 409 -12.78 -0.76 9.29
CA ALA A 409 -13.97 -0.19 9.89
C ALA A 409 -13.64 1.18 10.48
N GLY A 410 -14.37 2.21 10.06
CA GLY A 410 -14.37 3.57 10.56
C GLY A 410 -15.80 4.14 10.55
N GLY A 411 -15.97 5.41 10.92
CA GLY A 411 -17.31 6.02 11.02
C GLY A 411 -18.13 6.01 9.73
N GLY A 412 -17.48 6.13 8.58
CA GLY A 412 -18.06 6.14 7.24
C GLY A 412 -18.16 4.77 6.58
N SER A 413 -17.73 3.68 7.25
CA SER A 413 -17.84 2.33 6.69
C SER A 413 -19.30 1.98 6.44
N MET A 414 -19.57 1.57 5.20
CA MET A 414 -20.92 1.31 4.71
C MET A 414 -21.50 0.03 5.31
N LEU A 415 -22.81 0.03 5.50
CA LEU A 415 -23.57 -1.09 6.04
C LEU A 415 -24.26 -1.85 4.91
N PHE A 416 -24.02 -3.15 4.82
CA PHE A 416 -24.67 -4.03 3.86
C PHE A 416 -25.29 -5.24 4.52
N PHE A 417 -26.43 -5.68 4.00
CA PHE A 417 -26.96 -6.99 4.29
C PHE A 417 -26.76 -7.88 3.05
N ARG A 418 -25.95 -8.93 3.18
CA ARG A 418 -25.62 -9.82 2.04
C ARG A 418 -25.81 -11.27 2.48
N SER A 419 -26.70 -11.99 1.79
CA SER A 419 -26.95 -13.42 2.00
C SER A 419 -27.21 -13.82 3.48
N GLY A 420 -27.98 -13.02 4.21
CA GLY A 420 -28.30 -13.30 5.61
C GLY A 420 -27.28 -12.80 6.63
N MET A 421 -26.21 -12.12 6.18
CA MET A 421 -25.14 -11.63 7.06
C MET A 421 -25.09 -10.11 7.08
N PHE A 422 -24.83 -9.57 8.27
CA PHE A 422 -24.43 -8.19 8.48
C PHE A 422 -22.98 -8.00 8.01
N VAL A 423 -22.76 -7.05 7.10
CA VAL A 423 -21.44 -6.74 6.56
C VAL A 423 -21.18 -5.25 6.75
N VAL A 424 -20.04 -4.91 7.34
CA VAL A 424 -19.56 -3.53 7.47
C VAL A 424 -18.31 -3.39 6.61
N GLY A 425 -18.31 -2.42 5.68
CA GLY A 425 -17.20 -2.19 4.78
C GLY A 425 -16.90 -3.34 3.80
N PRO A 426 -15.74 -3.30 3.10
CA PRO A 426 -14.64 -2.35 3.29
C PRO A 426 -14.94 -0.96 2.70
N GLU A 427 -15.98 -0.86 1.87
CA GLU A 427 -16.49 0.36 1.24
C GLU A 427 -16.79 1.47 2.28
N SER A 428 -16.33 2.70 2.01
CA SER A 428 -16.56 3.88 2.86
C SER A 428 -17.29 5.00 2.11
N ALA A 429 -18.19 5.68 2.81
CA ALA A 429 -18.87 6.87 2.30
C ALA A 429 -17.99 8.14 2.33
N GLY A 430 -16.84 8.09 3.02
CA GLY A 430 -15.95 9.24 3.21
C GLY A 430 -16.64 10.46 3.83
N ALA A 431 -16.19 11.66 3.47
CA ALA A 431 -16.84 12.93 3.85
C ALA A 431 -17.85 13.42 2.79
N HIS A 432 -17.71 12.97 1.54
CA HIS A 432 -18.63 13.23 0.44
C HIS A 432 -18.76 11.95 -0.41
N PRO A 433 -19.99 11.44 -0.66
CA PRO A 433 -21.27 11.95 -0.15
C PRO A 433 -21.45 11.78 1.36
N GLY A 434 -20.60 10.98 2.02
CA GLY A 434 -20.66 10.76 3.46
C GLY A 434 -21.87 9.93 3.91
N PRO A 435 -22.02 9.73 5.22
CA PRO A 435 -23.19 9.08 5.83
C PRO A 435 -24.54 9.66 5.37
N VAL A 436 -25.63 8.89 5.46
CA VAL A 436 -27.01 9.38 5.19
C VAL A 436 -27.29 10.66 5.99
N CYS A 437 -26.91 10.66 7.26
CA CYS A 437 -27.10 11.81 8.16
C CYS A 437 -26.39 13.10 7.72
N TYR A 438 -25.48 13.06 6.74
CA TYR A 438 -24.79 14.26 6.22
C TYR A 438 -25.63 15.03 5.20
N ARG A 439 -26.80 14.52 4.80
CA ARG A 439 -27.75 15.17 3.86
C ARG A 439 -27.18 15.40 2.45
N LYS A 440 -26.19 14.61 2.03
CA LYS A 440 -25.54 14.68 0.70
C LYS A 440 -25.83 13.46 -0.19
N GLY A 441 -26.83 12.66 0.18
CA GLY A 441 -27.31 11.51 -0.61
C GLY A 441 -26.41 10.27 -0.55
N GLY A 442 -25.65 10.09 0.54
CA GLY A 442 -24.80 8.93 0.71
C GLY A 442 -25.48 7.73 1.39
N PRO A 443 -24.76 6.60 1.53
CA PRO A 443 -25.26 5.32 2.02
C PRO A 443 -25.33 5.25 3.56
N LEU A 444 -25.99 4.22 4.10
CA LEU A 444 -25.97 3.91 5.54
C LEU A 444 -24.56 3.52 5.99
N THR A 445 -24.11 4.08 7.11
CA THR A 445 -22.77 3.88 7.67
C THR A 445 -22.76 3.59 9.17
N VAL A 446 -21.59 3.28 9.73
CA VAL A 446 -21.37 3.15 11.18
C VAL A 446 -21.77 4.43 11.94
N THR A 447 -21.59 5.61 11.36
CA THR A 447 -22.02 6.89 11.94
C THR A 447 -23.54 6.95 12.05
N ASP A 448 -24.25 6.51 11.00
CA ASP A 448 -25.71 6.42 11.02
C ASP A 448 -26.19 5.43 12.08
N ALA A 449 -25.52 4.28 12.24
CA ALA A 449 -25.87 3.32 13.29
C ALA A 449 -25.70 3.92 14.69
N ASN A 450 -24.61 4.64 14.96
CA ASN A 450 -24.40 5.32 16.23
C ASN A 450 -25.42 6.44 16.47
N LEU A 451 -25.84 7.16 15.42
CA LEU A 451 -26.90 8.17 15.51
C LEU A 451 -28.27 7.54 15.78
N GLN A 452 -28.61 6.42 15.12
CA GLN A 452 -29.86 5.68 15.34
C GLN A 452 -29.94 5.16 16.78
N LEU A 453 -28.83 4.64 17.32
CA LEU A 453 -28.72 4.18 18.71
C LEU A 453 -28.68 5.33 19.74
N GLY A 454 -28.67 6.60 19.31
CA GLY A 454 -28.62 7.75 20.20
C GLY A 454 -27.26 7.98 20.88
N ARG A 455 -26.20 7.35 20.38
CA ARG A 455 -24.82 7.57 20.87
C ARG A 455 -24.24 8.89 20.37
N LEU A 456 -24.71 9.36 19.21
CA LEU A 456 -24.40 10.69 18.69
C LEU A 456 -25.57 11.64 18.98
N LEU A 457 -25.26 12.80 19.54
CA LEU A 457 -26.22 13.85 19.87
C LEU A 457 -26.08 15.00 18.86
N PRO A 458 -27.01 15.17 17.90
CA PRO A 458 -26.91 16.17 16.83
C PRO A 458 -26.72 17.61 17.32
N ASP A 459 -27.28 17.95 18.48
CA ASP A 459 -27.25 19.30 19.04
C ASP A 459 -25.83 19.75 19.45
N TYR A 460 -24.93 18.80 19.72
CA TYR A 460 -23.54 19.06 20.09
C TYR A 460 -22.58 18.99 18.89
N PHE A 461 -23.08 18.63 17.70
CA PHE A 461 -22.29 18.64 16.49
C PHE A 461 -22.34 20.01 15.80
N PRO A 462 -21.23 20.45 15.17
CA PRO A 462 -21.24 21.67 14.37
C PRO A 462 -22.22 21.51 13.21
N LYS A 463 -22.97 22.59 12.91
CA LYS A 463 -23.92 22.63 11.80
C LYS A 463 -23.16 22.86 10.49
N ILE A 464 -22.55 21.80 9.96
CA ILE A 464 -21.72 21.82 8.75
C ILE A 464 -22.22 20.85 7.68
N PHE A 465 -23.41 20.28 7.86
CA PHE A 465 -23.97 19.26 6.97
C PHE A 465 -24.95 19.88 5.95
N GLY A 466 -25.38 19.07 4.99
CA GLY A 466 -26.28 19.49 3.91
C GLY A 466 -25.60 20.23 2.76
N PRO A 467 -26.38 20.55 1.70
CA PRO A 467 -25.85 21.22 0.51
C PRO A 467 -25.32 22.64 0.81
N GLY A 468 -25.86 23.29 1.84
CA GLY A 468 -25.44 24.63 2.29
C GLY A 468 -24.39 24.64 3.40
N GLU A 469 -23.92 23.46 3.85
CA GLU A 469 -22.94 23.29 4.94
C GLU A 469 -23.26 24.08 6.21
N ASN A 470 -24.55 24.11 6.57
CA ASN A 470 -25.09 24.91 7.67
C ASN A 470 -26.20 24.18 8.45
N GLU A 471 -26.39 22.88 8.22
CA GLU A 471 -27.44 22.06 8.83
C GLU A 471 -26.87 21.07 9.86
N PRO A 472 -27.69 20.62 10.84
CA PRO A 472 -27.32 19.54 11.75
C PRO A 472 -27.45 18.15 11.10
N LEU A 473 -26.92 17.12 11.78
CA LEU A 473 -27.09 15.71 11.38
C LEU A 473 -28.58 15.35 11.22
N ASP A 474 -28.91 14.64 10.14
CA ASP A 474 -30.28 14.24 9.84
C ASP A 474 -30.68 12.91 10.46
N LYS A 475 -31.21 12.95 11.68
CA LYS A 475 -31.75 11.76 12.35
C LYS A 475 -32.96 11.16 11.64
N GLN A 476 -33.76 11.97 10.94
CA GLN A 476 -34.96 11.46 10.26
C GLN A 476 -34.59 10.68 9.00
N ALA A 477 -33.62 11.17 8.23
CA ALA A 477 -33.10 10.46 7.07
C ALA A 477 -32.49 9.11 7.48
N THR A 478 -31.63 9.09 8.50
CA THR A 478 -31.07 7.86 9.07
C THR A 478 -32.16 6.87 9.49
N ASN A 479 -33.20 7.34 10.19
CA ASN A 479 -34.28 6.48 10.66
C ASN A 479 -35.07 5.85 9.50
N SER A 480 -35.36 6.63 8.45
CA SER A 480 -36.06 6.16 7.26
C SER A 480 -35.24 5.10 6.51
N SER A 481 -33.94 5.34 6.29
CA SER A 481 -33.06 4.37 5.63
C SER A 481 -32.90 3.08 6.46
N PHE A 482 -32.78 3.18 7.78
CA PHE A 482 -32.74 1.98 8.63
C PHE A 482 -34.06 1.20 8.63
N LYS A 483 -35.22 1.88 8.48
CA LYS A 483 -36.52 1.19 8.32
C LYS A 483 -36.55 0.35 7.05
N GLU A 484 -36.06 0.89 5.94
CA GLU A 484 -35.95 0.16 4.68
C GLU A 484 -35.06 -1.08 4.82
N LEU A 485 -33.85 -0.91 5.37
CA LEU A 485 -32.90 -2.01 5.59
C LEU A 485 -33.45 -3.06 6.57
N THR A 486 -34.11 -2.63 7.64
CA THR A 486 -34.72 -3.54 8.63
C THR A 486 -35.85 -4.36 8.00
N ASN A 487 -36.66 -3.75 7.14
CA ASN A 487 -37.70 -4.47 6.40
C ASN A 487 -37.10 -5.50 5.44
N GLU A 488 -36.03 -5.16 4.73
CA GLU A 488 -35.29 -6.09 3.87
C GLU A 488 -34.79 -7.31 4.65
N ILE A 489 -34.12 -7.08 5.79
CA ILE A 489 -33.59 -8.13 6.67
C ILE A 489 -34.73 -9.02 7.18
N ASN A 490 -35.81 -8.43 7.69
CA ASN A 490 -36.94 -9.18 8.23
C ASN A 490 -37.63 -10.01 7.14
N ASN A 491 -37.79 -9.48 5.93
CA ASN A 491 -38.34 -10.23 4.79
C ASN A 491 -37.47 -11.43 4.42
N PHE A 492 -36.14 -11.26 4.40
CA PHE A 492 -35.20 -12.35 4.15
C PHE A 492 -35.32 -13.44 5.22
N LEU A 493 -35.38 -13.05 6.50
CA LEU A 493 -35.50 -13.99 7.62
C LEU A 493 -36.81 -14.79 7.54
N ILE A 494 -37.93 -14.14 7.20
CA ILE A 494 -39.23 -14.82 7.03
C ILE A 494 -39.17 -15.86 5.92
N ASN A 495 -38.58 -15.51 4.77
CA ASN A 495 -38.52 -16.39 3.60
C ASN A 495 -37.62 -17.64 3.79
N GLN A 496 -36.66 -17.61 4.72
CA GLN A 496 -35.81 -18.79 5.00
C GLN A 496 -36.40 -19.77 6.02
N LEU A 497 -37.49 -19.41 6.73
CA LEU A 497 -37.97 -20.13 7.91
C LEU A 497 -39.15 -21.08 7.68
N GLU A 498 -39.39 -21.56 6.45
CA GLU A 498 -40.47 -22.53 6.16
C GLU A 498 -40.34 -23.88 6.92
N GLY A 499 -39.28 -24.13 7.70
CA GLY A 499 -39.04 -25.41 8.38
C GLY A 499 -38.60 -25.40 9.86
N SER A 500 -38.31 -24.26 10.50
CA SER A 500 -37.81 -24.30 11.89
C SER A 500 -38.00 -22.99 12.67
N GLY A 501 -39.00 -22.94 13.56
CA GLY A 501 -39.10 -21.95 14.64
C GLY A 501 -39.34 -20.50 14.23
N LYS A 502 -40.35 -19.85 14.81
CA LYS A 502 -40.57 -18.40 14.68
C LYS A 502 -39.35 -17.66 15.24
N ARG A 503 -38.50 -17.11 14.39
CA ARG A 503 -37.56 -16.06 14.80
C ARG A 503 -38.35 -14.76 14.89
N GLU A 504 -38.23 -14.04 16.00
CA GLU A 504 -38.85 -12.72 16.15
C GLU A 504 -38.23 -11.74 15.14
N SER A 505 -39.05 -10.85 14.60
CA SER A 505 -38.61 -9.78 13.69
C SER A 505 -37.66 -8.84 14.44
N MET A 506 -36.55 -8.48 13.81
CA MET A 506 -35.60 -7.54 14.40
C MET A 506 -36.16 -6.11 14.37
N SER A 507 -35.96 -5.38 15.46
CA SER A 507 -36.18 -3.94 15.57
C SER A 507 -35.07 -3.14 14.87
N LEU A 508 -35.32 -1.85 14.68
CA LEU A 508 -34.36 -0.89 14.11
C LEU A 508 -33.06 -0.86 14.93
N GLU A 509 -33.21 -0.83 16.26
CA GLU A 509 -32.11 -0.77 17.21
C GLU A 509 -31.29 -2.06 17.22
N GLU A 510 -31.95 -3.22 17.09
CA GLU A 510 -31.28 -4.53 16.99
C GLU A 510 -30.48 -4.68 15.70
N VAL A 511 -31.01 -4.17 14.58
CA VAL A 511 -30.27 -4.11 13.31
C VAL A 511 -29.06 -3.18 13.45
N ALA A 512 -29.25 -1.97 13.99
CA ALA A 512 -28.18 -1.00 14.16
C ALA A 512 -27.07 -1.51 15.09
N ILE A 513 -27.41 -2.10 16.25
CA ILE A 513 -26.41 -2.67 17.17
C ILE A 513 -25.71 -3.89 16.56
N GLY A 514 -26.40 -4.69 15.75
CA GLY A 514 -25.79 -5.81 15.01
C GLY A 514 -24.65 -5.35 14.11
N PHE A 515 -24.86 -4.28 13.35
CA PHE A 515 -23.79 -3.67 12.55
C PHE A 515 -22.65 -3.11 13.41
N ILE A 516 -22.94 -2.46 14.54
CA ILE A 516 -21.92 -1.99 15.47
C ILE A 516 -21.08 -3.15 16.03
N HIS A 517 -21.68 -4.29 16.35
CA HIS A 517 -20.93 -5.46 16.81
C HIS A 517 -19.99 -5.98 15.73
N VAL A 518 -20.42 -6.04 14.47
CA VAL A 518 -19.55 -6.44 13.35
C VAL A 518 -18.39 -5.45 13.19
N ALA A 519 -18.65 -4.15 13.25
CA ALA A 519 -17.62 -3.12 13.18
C ALA A 519 -16.61 -3.24 14.34
N ASN A 520 -17.09 -3.42 15.57
CA ASN A 520 -16.23 -3.58 16.75
C ASN A 520 -15.38 -4.84 16.65
N GLU A 521 -15.94 -5.99 16.22
CA GLU A 521 -15.18 -7.22 16.02
C GLU A 521 -14.09 -7.05 14.95
N ALA A 522 -14.35 -6.29 13.89
CA ALA A 522 -13.33 -5.95 12.89
C ALA A 522 -12.19 -5.13 13.52
N MET A 523 -12.51 -4.08 14.27
CA MET A 523 -11.52 -3.18 14.92
C MET A 523 -10.75 -3.84 16.07
N CYS A 524 -11.33 -4.84 16.75
CA CYS A 524 -10.66 -5.59 17.81
C CYS A 524 -9.53 -6.51 17.30
N ARG A 525 -9.59 -6.97 16.04
CA ARG A 525 -8.57 -7.86 15.46
C ARG A 525 -7.16 -7.25 15.42
N PRO A 526 -6.93 -6.04 14.89
CA PRO A 526 -5.59 -5.43 14.90
C PRO A 526 -5.06 -5.18 16.30
N ILE A 527 -5.93 -4.79 17.25
CA ILE A 527 -5.55 -4.65 18.67
C ILE A 527 -5.06 -5.98 19.23
N ARG A 528 -5.82 -7.07 19.00
CA ARG A 528 -5.43 -8.41 19.45
C ARG A 528 -4.11 -8.85 18.83
N ALA A 529 -3.91 -8.62 17.54
CA ALA A 529 -2.67 -8.94 16.85
C ALA A 529 -1.47 -8.24 17.50
N LEU A 530 -1.58 -6.93 17.78
CA LEU A 530 -0.53 -6.15 18.46
C LEU A 530 -0.23 -6.60 19.89
N THR A 531 -1.22 -7.13 20.59
CA THR A 531 -1.06 -7.60 21.99
C THR A 531 -0.58 -9.05 22.13
N GLN A 532 -0.65 -9.83 21.05
CA GLN A 532 -0.24 -11.24 21.06
C GLN A 532 1.25 -11.45 20.73
N VAL A 533 1.92 -10.37 20.30
CA VAL A 533 3.38 -10.27 20.16
C VAL A 533 3.98 -9.79 21.49
#